data_AF-A0A6L2PWQ1-F1
#
_entry.id   AF-A0A6L2PWQ1-F1
#
_cell.length_a   1.000
_cell.length_b   1.000
_cell.length_c   1.000
_cell.angle_alpha   90.00
_cell.angle_beta   90.00
_cell.angle_gamma   90.00
#
_symmetry.space_group_name_H-M   'P 1'
#
loop_
_entity.id
_entity.type
_entity.pdbx_description
1 polymer ?
#
loop_
_entity_poly.entity_id
_entity_poly.type
_entity_poly.pdbx_seq_one_letter_code
_entity_poly.pdbx_strand_id
1 'polypeptide(L)'
;MAHRFDELATSVDMTLKSKASNVQYYSLALDENTDAPQNPSDLFKSVITTLNRLGQNLTNLSDVITDGAPAMEGRGEELVELMQEEVTKNGINNVMKYYFLIHQEKLCAKSLKAESVIRVVVNVVNSILSKGLNHREFQDFLHNLETEFRDVVYYSEVRWLSRGKMLKRMFDLKEGGQTFAEGKGKRVAEFNDDEWMCDFAFIVDITIHLNELNTRLHGKGQLINSTSDHVEAFKMKLRLWESQLKNNNFVHIPILLKCNGRDSQKYVRIISELREEFDTRFQVFKTLVSVCLILRSPFV
;
A
#
# COMPACT_ATOMS: atom_id res chain seq x y z
N MET A 1 21.71 -28.08 9.58
CA MET A 1 20.84 -26.88 9.41
C MET A 1 19.58 -27.23 8.64
N ALA A 2 19.65 -27.95 7.51
CA ALA A 2 18.49 -28.43 6.73
C ALA A 2 17.45 -29.26 7.52
N HIS A 3 17.89 -30.29 8.27
CA HIS A 3 16.99 -31.14 9.07
C HIS A 3 16.10 -30.35 10.05
N ARG A 4 16.65 -29.28 10.62
CA ARG A 4 15.95 -28.42 11.59
C ARG A 4 14.92 -27.52 10.90
N PHE A 5 15.15 -27.17 9.64
CA PHE A 5 14.16 -26.49 8.81
C PHE A 5 13.01 -27.44 8.44
N ASP A 6 13.31 -28.69 8.10
CA ASP A 6 12.29 -29.69 7.74
C ASP A 6 11.38 -30.04 8.93
N GLU A 7 11.97 -30.19 10.13
CA GLU A 7 11.21 -30.38 11.38
C GLU A 7 10.28 -29.19 11.67
N LEU A 8 10.80 -27.96 11.55
CA LEU A 8 10.01 -26.74 11.76
C LEU A 8 8.89 -26.64 10.71
N ALA A 9 9.18 -26.92 9.45
CA ALA A 9 8.19 -26.91 8.37
C ALA A 9 7.08 -27.93 8.63
N THR A 10 7.44 -29.15 9.05
CA THR A 10 6.48 -30.21 9.41
C THR A 10 5.64 -29.81 10.61
N SER A 11 6.26 -29.21 11.64
CA SER A 11 5.54 -28.70 12.81
C SER A 11 4.54 -27.59 12.46
N VAL A 12 4.92 -26.66 11.58
CA VAL A 12 4.02 -25.59 11.09
C VAL A 12 2.89 -26.20 10.25
N ASP A 13 3.19 -27.15 9.37
CA ASP A 13 2.20 -27.85 8.54
C ASP A 13 1.13 -28.57 9.39
N MET A 14 1.56 -29.33 10.40
CA MET A 14 0.65 -30.00 11.33
C MET A 14 -0.23 -29.00 12.10
N THR A 15 0.36 -27.90 12.55
CA THR A 15 -0.38 -26.85 13.26
C THR A 15 -1.43 -26.19 12.35
N LEU A 16 -1.07 -25.91 11.09
CA LEU A 16 -1.99 -25.33 10.11
C LEU A 16 -3.14 -26.29 9.79
N LYS A 17 -2.85 -27.57 9.55
CA LYS A 17 -3.88 -28.61 9.33
C LYS A 17 -4.86 -28.70 10.49
N SER A 18 -4.34 -28.76 11.73
CA SER A 18 -5.18 -28.83 12.94
C SER A 18 -6.08 -27.60 13.11
N LYS A 19 -5.59 -26.40 12.76
CA LYS A 19 -6.41 -25.19 12.79
C LYS A 19 -7.45 -25.20 11.68
N ALA A 20 -7.04 -25.55 10.45
CA ALA A 20 -7.92 -25.58 9.29
C ALA A 20 -9.06 -26.58 9.48
N SER A 21 -8.80 -27.77 10.03
CA SER A 21 -9.84 -28.79 10.25
C SER A 21 -10.98 -28.36 11.18
N ASN A 22 -10.77 -27.32 12.00
CA ASN A 22 -11.80 -26.76 12.89
C ASN A 22 -12.63 -25.65 12.25
N VAL A 23 -12.36 -25.31 10.98
CA VAL A 23 -13.01 -24.21 10.27
C VAL A 23 -13.99 -24.78 9.25
N GLN A 24 -15.25 -24.37 9.36
CA GLN A 24 -16.32 -24.78 8.43
C GLN A 24 -16.32 -23.97 7.13
N TYR A 25 -16.03 -22.67 7.22
CA TYR A 25 -15.98 -21.75 6.08
C TYR A 25 -14.73 -20.89 6.16
N TYR A 26 -14.12 -20.59 5.02
CA TYR A 26 -12.88 -19.82 4.98
C TYR A 26 -12.83 -18.84 3.81
N SER A 27 -12.02 -17.81 3.97
CA SER A 27 -11.64 -16.88 2.93
C SER A 27 -10.25 -17.20 2.38
N LEU A 28 -10.03 -16.90 1.10
CA LEU A 28 -8.71 -17.02 0.47
C LEU A 28 -8.20 -15.66 0.02
N ALA A 29 -7.01 -15.29 0.48
CA ALA A 29 -6.31 -14.11 0.02
C ALA A 29 -5.16 -14.56 -0.90
N LEU A 30 -5.22 -14.15 -2.17
CA LEU A 30 -4.33 -14.59 -3.24
C LEU A 30 -3.59 -13.35 -3.79
N ASP A 31 -2.26 -13.39 -3.73
CA ASP A 31 -1.38 -12.31 -4.16
C ASP A 31 -0.45 -12.86 -5.25
N GLU A 32 -0.44 -12.26 -6.44
CA GLU A 32 0.42 -12.71 -7.54
C GLU A 32 1.81 -12.09 -7.36
N ASN A 33 2.80 -12.93 -7.06
CA ASN A 33 4.18 -12.45 -7.07
C ASN A 33 4.71 -12.41 -8.51
N THR A 34 5.21 -11.25 -8.93
CA THR A 34 5.62 -10.87 -10.31
C THR A 34 6.80 -11.66 -10.91
N ASP A 35 7.28 -12.73 -10.28
CA ASP A 35 8.51 -13.41 -10.68
C ASP A 35 8.39 -14.13 -12.05
N ALA A 36 7.17 -14.43 -12.51
CA ALA A 36 6.85 -14.79 -13.89
C ALA A 36 5.32 -14.74 -14.12
N PRO A 37 4.83 -14.51 -15.36
CA PRO A 37 3.42 -14.70 -15.67
C PRO A 37 3.05 -16.17 -15.43
N GLN A 38 2.13 -16.43 -14.51
CA GLN A 38 1.65 -17.79 -14.26
C GLN A 38 0.37 -18.05 -15.05
N ASN A 39 0.27 -19.21 -15.67
CA ASN A 39 -0.96 -19.66 -16.30
C ASN A 39 -2.04 -19.81 -15.21
N PRO A 40 -3.21 -19.17 -15.33
CA PRO A 40 -4.31 -19.32 -14.37
C PRO A 40 -4.69 -20.77 -14.04
N SER A 41 -4.58 -21.68 -15.01
CA SER A 41 -4.83 -23.11 -14.79
C SER A 41 -3.83 -23.75 -13.82
N ASP A 42 -2.57 -23.33 -13.85
CA ASP A 42 -1.53 -23.86 -12.96
C ASP A 42 -1.61 -23.22 -11.57
N LEU A 43 -1.99 -21.94 -11.50
CA LEU A 43 -2.37 -21.29 -10.25
C LEU A 43 -3.55 -22.03 -9.60
N PHE A 44 -4.59 -22.36 -10.38
CA PHE A 44 -5.76 -23.06 -9.89
C PHE A 44 -5.40 -24.44 -9.34
N LYS A 45 -4.63 -25.24 -10.09
CA LYS A 45 -4.12 -26.53 -9.59
C LYS A 45 -3.33 -26.38 -8.29
N SER A 46 -2.52 -25.33 -8.18
CA SER A 46 -1.71 -25.05 -6.97
C SER A 46 -2.60 -24.72 -5.77
N VAL A 47 -3.66 -23.92 -5.98
CA VAL A 47 -4.67 -23.62 -4.96
C VAL A 47 -5.36 -24.91 -4.52
N ILE A 48 -5.89 -25.71 -5.44
CA ILE A 48 -6.59 -26.97 -5.12
C ILE A 48 -5.67 -27.95 -4.38
N THR A 49 -4.42 -28.11 -4.84
CA THR A 49 -3.42 -28.96 -4.18
C THR A 49 -3.15 -28.50 -2.75
N THR A 50 -3.08 -27.19 -2.53
CA THR A 50 -2.87 -26.62 -1.21
C THR A 50 -4.08 -26.83 -0.29
N LEU A 51 -5.30 -26.63 -0.80
CA LEU A 51 -6.54 -26.87 -0.06
C LEU A 51 -6.65 -28.34 0.35
N ASN A 52 -6.41 -29.26 -0.59
CA ASN A 52 -6.42 -30.71 -0.33
C ASN A 52 -5.38 -31.09 0.73
N ARG A 53 -4.16 -30.53 0.66
CA ARG A 53 -3.13 -30.74 1.68
C ARG A 53 -3.59 -30.25 3.06
N LEU A 54 -4.37 -29.18 3.14
CA LEU A 54 -4.92 -28.64 4.38
C LEU A 54 -6.23 -29.31 4.82
N GLY A 55 -6.74 -30.28 4.06
CA GLY A 55 -8.03 -30.93 4.32
C GLY A 55 -9.23 -30.00 4.13
N GLN A 56 -9.07 -28.94 3.33
CA GLN A 56 -10.13 -27.98 3.01
C GLN A 56 -10.75 -28.30 1.65
N ASN A 57 -12.07 -28.12 1.56
CA ASN A 57 -12.80 -28.23 0.30
C ASN A 57 -13.12 -26.83 -0.22
N LEU A 58 -12.90 -26.60 -1.51
CA LEU A 58 -13.25 -25.35 -2.19
C LEU A 58 -14.74 -24.98 -2.01
N THR A 59 -15.63 -25.95 -1.79
CA THR A 59 -17.05 -25.71 -1.48
C THR A 59 -17.29 -24.97 -0.17
N ASN A 60 -16.30 -24.90 0.72
CA ASN A 60 -16.40 -24.16 1.98
C ASN A 60 -15.88 -22.71 1.85
N LEU A 61 -15.54 -22.28 0.63
CA LEU A 61 -15.05 -20.93 0.36
C LEU A 61 -16.17 -19.90 0.50
N SER A 62 -15.99 -18.94 1.40
CA SER A 62 -16.91 -17.80 1.55
C SER A 62 -16.58 -16.65 0.62
N ASP A 63 -15.27 -16.38 0.45
CA ASP A 63 -14.79 -15.24 -0.31
C ASP A 63 -13.34 -15.38 -0.78
N VAL A 64 -13.03 -14.66 -1.87
CA VAL A 64 -11.70 -14.55 -2.45
C VAL A 64 -11.27 -13.09 -2.47
N ILE A 65 -10.06 -12.82 -2.01
CA ILE A 65 -9.41 -11.51 -2.02
C ILE A 65 -8.23 -11.58 -2.98
N THR A 66 -8.21 -10.76 -4.02
CA THR A 66 -7.10 -10.70 -4.98
C THR A 66 -6.46 -9.32 -5.06
N ASP A 67 -5.26 -9.23 -5.59
CA ASP A 67 -4.61 -7.97 -5.93
C ASP A 67 -5.15 -7.34 -7.24
N GLY A 68 -6.04 -8.04 -7.95
CA GLY A 68 -6.59 -7.63 -9.24
C GLY A 68 -5.61 -7.76 -10.40
N ALA A 69 -4.53 -8.55 -10.24
CA ALA A 69 -3.60 -8.83 -11.34
C ALA A 69 -4.30 -9.57 -12.50
N PRO A 70 -3.87 -9.38 -13.76
CA PRO A 70 -4.54 -9.97 -14.92
C PRO A 70 -4.70 -11.50 -14.86
N ALA A 71 -3.75 -12.25 -14.29
CA ALA A 71 -3.87 -13.70 -14.16
C ALA A 71 -4.91 -14.12 -13.10
N MET A 72 -5.24 -13.22 -12.17
CA MET A 72 -6.24 -13.43 -11.14
C MET A 72 -7.66 -13.07 -11.62
N GLU A 73 -7.80 -11.97 -12.36
CA GLU A 73 -9.12 -11.36 -12.68
C GLU A 73 -9.23 -10.65 -14.05
N GLY A 74 -8.45 -11.03 -15.06
CA GLY A 74 -8.57 -10.59 -16.46
C GLY A 74 -9.91 -10.88 -17.16
N ARG A 75 -9.89 -10.98 -18.50
CA ARG A 75 -11.06 -11.44 -19.29
C ARG A 75 -10.84 -12.85 -19.88
N GLY A 76 -11.45 -13.86 -19.24
CA GLY A 76 -11.58 -15.24 -19.72
C GLY A 76 -10.44 -16.18 -19.29
N GLU A 77 -10.80 -17.27 -18.60
CA GLU A 77 -9.92 -18.36 -18.10
C GLU A 77 -9.03 -17.98 -16.90
N GLU A 78 -9.46 -17.05 -16.03
CA GLU A 78 -8.66 -16.64 -14.87
C GLU A 78 -8.87 -17.47 -13.60
N LEU A 79 -7.93 -17.34 -12.66
CA LEU A 79 -7.92 -18.12 -11.42
C LEU A 79 -9.26 -18.02 -10.68
N VAL A 80 -9.79 -16.81 -10.50
CA VAL A 80 -11.04 -16.68 -9.74
C VAL A 80 -12.26 -17.10 -10.54
N GLU A 81 -12.25 -16.98 -11.87
CA GLU A 81 -13.31 -17.53 -12.71
C GLU A 81 -13.34 -19.06 -12.61
N LEU A 82 -12.17 -19.72 -12.71
CA LEU A 82 -12.00 -21.16 -12.51
C LEU A 82 -12.48 -21.62 -11.12
N MET A 83 -12.14 -20.87 -10.07
CA MET A 83 -12.63 -21.13 -8.72
C MET A 83 -14.15 -20.98 -8.63
N GLN A 84 -14.72 -19.93 -9.22
CA GLN A 84 -16.16 -19.70 -9.21
C GLN A 84 -16.92 -20.81 -9.96
N GLU A 85 -16.43 -21.22 -11.13
CA GLU A 85 -17.00 -22.33 -11.88
C GLU A 85 -17.02 -23.63 -11.06
N GLU A 86 -15.91 -23.96 -10.41
CA GLU A 86 -15.79 -25.17 -9.61
C GLU A 86 -16.73 -25.16 -8.40
N VAL A 87 -16.83 -24.02 -7.71
CA VAL A 87 -17.75 -23.87 -6.57
C VAL A 87 -19.22 -23.93 -7.04
N THR A 88 -19.53 -23.34 -8.20
CA THR A 88 -20.88 -23.36 -8.80
C THR A 88 -21.29 -24.76 -9.26
N LYS A 89 -20.38 -25.55 -9.85
CA LYS A 89 -20.62 -26.97 -10.19
C LYS A 89 -21.02 -27.80 -8.97
N ASN A 90 -20.54 -27.42 -7.78
CA ASN A 90 -20.85 -28.09 -6.52
C ASN A 90 -22.06 -27.46 -5.78
N GLY A 91 -22.86 -26.63 -6.46
CA GLY A 91 -24.14 -26.12 -5.96
C GLY A 91 -24.06 -24.86 -5.10
N ILE A 92 -22.92 -24.16 -5.08
CA ILE A 92 -22.72 -22.93 -4.31
C ILE A 92 -22.66 -21.74 -5.27
N ASN A 93 -23.64 -20.86 -5.15
CA ASN A 93 -23.86 -19.79 -6.13
C ASN A 93 -23.29 -18.43 -5.70
N ASN A 94 -22.62 -18.32 -4.55
CA ASN A 94 -22.27 -17.02 -3.99
C ASN A 94 -20.93 -17.01 -3.23
N VAL A 95 -19.82 -16.97 -3.97
CA VAL A 95 -18.50 -16.63 -3.42
C VAL A 95 -18.30 -15.14 -3.59
N MET A 96 -18.05 -14.42 -2.50
CA MET A 96 -17.79 -12.99 -2.58
C MET A 96 -16.38 -12.72 -3.11
N LYS A 97 -16.25 -11.68 -3.91
CA LYS A 97 -14.97 -11.30 -4.53
C LYS A 97 -14.57 -9.91 -4.04
N TYR A 98 -13.35 -9.80 -3.53
CA TYR A 98 -12.80 -8.57 -2.97
C TYR A 98 -11.42 -8.28 -3.54
N TYR A 99 -11.05 -7.00 -3.52
CA TYR A 99 -9.69 -6.58 -3.78
C TYR A 99 -8.92 -6.37 -2.47
N PHE A 100 -7.62 -6.65 -2.48
CA PHE A 100 -6.73 -6.24 -1.41
C PHE A 100 -6.80 -4.73 -1.24
N LEU A 101 -7.37 -4.29 -0.10
CA LEU A 101 -7.64 -2.87 0.18
C LEU A 101 -6.37 -2.02 0.14
N ILE A 102 -5.24 -2.61 0.52
CA ILE A 102 -3.91 -2.00 0.48
C ILE A 102 -3.42 -1.83 -0.95
N HIS A 103 -3.70 -2.80 -1.83
CA HIS A 103 -3.39 -2.66 -3.24
C HIS A 103 -4.22 -1.54 -3.86
N GLN A 104 -5.52 -1.47 -3.55
CA GLN A 104 -6.39 -0.39 -4.04
C GLN A 104 -5.93 0.99 -3.53
N GLU A 105 -5.54 1.13 -2.26
CA GLU A 105 -4.97 2.37 -1.72
C GLU A 105 -3.68 2.77 -2.44
N LYS A 106 -2.76 1.80 -2.66
CA LYS A 106 -1.53 2.02 -3.44
C LYS A 106 -1.84 2.48 -4.87
N LEU A 107 -2.90 1.96 -5.51
CA LEU A 107 -3.32 2.39 -6.83
C LEU A 107 -3.92 3.79 -6.80
N CYS A 108 -4.74 4.14 -5.80
CA CYS A 108 -5.21 5.52 -5.61
C CYS A 108 -4.04 6.51 -5.53
N ALA A 109 -2.98 6.16 -4.79
CA ALA A 109 -1.82 7.01 -4.62
C ALA A 109 -1.06 7.32 -5.92
N LYS A 110 -1.25 6.54 -7.00
CA LYS A 110 -0.66 6.84 -8.33
C LYS A 110 -1.24 8.12 -8.95
N SER A 111 -2.46 8.52 -8.58
CA SER A 111 -3.04 9.80 -9.03
C SER A 111 -2.26 11.04 -8.55
N LEU A 112 -1.39 10.89 -7.54
CA LEU A 112 -0.52 11.96 -7.08
C LEU A 112 0.49 12.42 -8.14
N LYS A 113 0.75 11.60 -9.17
CA LYS A 113 1.72 11.87 -10.23
C LYS A 113 3.10 12.28 -9.66
N ALA A 114 3.48 11.64 -8.56
CA ALA A 114 4.64 11.98 -7.74
C ALA A 114 5.97 11.45 -8.32
N GLU A 115 5.96 10.83 -9.50
CA GLU A 115 7.10 10.13 -10.08
C GLU A 115 8.32 11.03 -10.28
N SER A 116 8.10 12.28 -10.69
CA SER A 116 9.18 13.27 -10.86
C SER A 116 9.89 13.55 -9.54
N VAL A 117 9.13 13.81 -8.48
CA VAL A 117 9.64 14.07 -7.13
C VAL A 117 10.35 12.83 -6.59
N ILE A 118 9.68 11.68 -6.61
CA ILE A 118 10.19 10.43 -6.06
C ILE A 118 11.50 10.04 -6.76
N ARG A 119 11.59 10.19 -8.08
CA ARG A 119 12.81 9.85 -8.84
C ARG A 119 14.03 10.62 -8.37
N VAL A 120 13.90 11.94 -8.17
CA VAL A 120 15.00 12.78 -7.67
C VAL A 120 15.40 12.35 -6.27
N VAL A 121 14.43 12.19 -5.36
CA VAL A 121 14.70 11.80 -3.97
C VAL A 121 15.38 10.41 -3.91
N VAL A 122 14.90 9.44 -4.69
CA VAL A 122 15.51 8.10 -4.77
C VAL A 122 16.93 8.18 -5.31
N ASN A 123 17.23 9.05 -6.28
CA ASN A 123 18.59 9.24 -6.79
C ASN A 123 19.54 9.78 -5.70
N VAL A 124 19.06 10.72 -4.87
CA VAL A 124 19.81 11.24 -3.72
C VAL A 124 20.06 10.12 -2.70
N VAL A 125 19.02 9.39 -2.28
CA VAL A 125 19.14 8.26 -1.35
C VAL A 125 20.10 7.21 -1.88
N ASN A 126 19.97 6.82 -3.14
CA ASN A 126 20.86 5.84 -3.77
C ASN A 126 22.31 6.34 -3.84
N SER A 127 22.55 7.65 -3.99
CA SER A 127 23.92 8.19 -3.93
C SER A 127 24.58 7.95 -2.58
N ILE A 128 23.81 8.12 -1.50
CA ILE A 128 24.23 7.90 -0.11
C ILE A 128 24.45 6.40 0.13
N LEU A 129 23.51 5.55 -0.29
CA LEU A 129 23.50 4.12 0.03
C LEU A 129 24.28 3.24 -0.95
N SER A 130 24.69 3.75 -2.12
CA SER A 130 25.36 2.97 -3.17
C SER A 130 26.67 2.32 -2.74
N LYS A 131 27.36 2.86 -1.74
CA LYS A 131 28.62 2.34 -1.21
C LYS A 131 28.61 2.39 0.31
N GLY A 132 29.06 1.33 0.97
CA GLY A 132 29.15 1.30 2.44
C GLY A 132 30.09 2.36 3.03
N LEU A 133 31.04 2.90 2.25
CA LEU A 133 31.82 4.07 2.65
C LEU A 133 30.95 5.33 2.64
N ASN A 134 30.23 5.60 1.55
CA ASN A 134 29.35 6.77 1.44
C ASN A 134 28.29 6.78 2.56
N HIS A 135 27.72 5.62 2.88
CA HIS A 135 26.73 5.50 3.94
C HIS A 135 27.30 5.88 5.30
N ARG A 136 28.47 5.35 5.67
CA ARG A 136 29.16 5.70 6.92
C ARG A 136 29.56 7.18 6.96
N GLU A 137 30.14 7.70 5.89
CA GLU A 137 30.49 9.13 5.80
C GLU A 137 29.26 10.04 5.94
N PHE A 138 28.11 9.64 5.40
CA PHE A 138 26.87 10.38 5.56
C PHE A 138 26.34 10.32 7.00
N GLN A 139 26.41 9.16 7.66
CA GLN A 139 26.06 9.03 9.07
C GLN A 139 26.96 9.91 9.96
N ASP A 140 28.27 9.93 9.71
CA ASP A 140 29.22 10.79 10.41
C ASP A 140 28.94 12.27 10.14
N PHE A 141 28.59 12.62 8.90
CA PHE A 141 28.20 13.97 8.52
C PHE A 141 26.94 14.44 9.26
N LEU A 142 25.89 13.61 9.32
CA LEU A 142 24.68 13.91 10.10
C LEU A 142 24.95 14.02 11.60
N HIS A 143 25.85 13.18 12.13
CA HIS A 143 26.25 13.26 13.52
C HIS A 143 26.87 14.62 13.85
N ASN A 144 27.74 15.13 12.98
CA ASN A 144 28.39 16.43 13.14
C ASN A 144 27.45 17.62 12.97
N LEU A 145 26.36 17.47 12.21
CA LEU A 145 25.30 18.47 12.06
C LEU A 145 24.27 18.44 13.20
N GLU A 146 24.47 17.58 14.21
CA GLU A 146 23.55 17.40 15.35
C GLU A 146 22.09 17.15 14.94
N THR A 147 21.86 16.52 13.79
CA THR A 147 20.50 16.26 13.30
C THR A 147 19.79 15.22 14.17
N GLU A 148 18.47 15.38 14.36
CA GLU A 148 17.61 14.42 15.07
C GLU A 148 17.66 13.02 14.45
N PHE A 149 17.81 12.96 13.12
CA PHE A 149 17.96 11.71 12.40
C PHE A 149 19.43 11.37 12.20
N ARG A 150 19.80 10.11 12.45
CA ARG A 150 21.16 9.59 12.24
C ARG A 150 21.35 8.90 10.89
N ASP A 151 20.29 8.73 10.10
CA ASP A 151 20.34 8.02 8.83
C ASP A 151 19.13 8.31 7.91
N VAL A 152 19.29 7.98 6.62
CA VAL A 152 18.22 7.89 5.62
C VAL A 152 17.46 6.56 5.73
N VAL A 153 16.26 6.50 5.15
CA VAL A 153 15.47 5.26 5.07
C VAL A 153 15.64 4.66 3.68
N TYR A 154 15.97 3.36 3.61
CA TYR A 154 16.07 2.64 2.33
C TYR A 154 14.74 2.62 1.58
N TYR A 155 14.81 2.82 0.27
CA TYR A 155 13.66 2.78 -0.62
C TYR A 155 13.38 1.35 -1.12
N SER A 156 12.16 0.84 -0.98
CA SER A 156 11.71 -0.33 -1.75
C SER A 156 10.39 -0.08 -2.47
N GLU A 157 10.37 -0.38 -3.77
CA GLU A 157 9.17 -0.27 -4.62
C GLU A 157 8.02 -1.16 -4.16
N VAL A 158 8.38 -2.29 -3.54
CA VAL A 158 7.44 -3.31 -3.08
C VAL A 158 6.65 -2.82 -1.87
N ARG A 159 7.26 -2.01 -0.97
CA ARG A 159 6.63 -1.58 0.29
C ARG A 159 6.25 -0.11 0.25
N TRP A 160 5.03 0.19 -0.17
CA TRP A 160 4.45 1.54 -0.18
C TRP A 160 4.69 2.34 1.12
N LEU A 161 4.48 1.71 2.29
CA LEU A 161 4.76 2.32 3.61
C LEU A 161 6.20 2.84 3.78
N SER A 162 7.18 2.15 3.19
CA SER A 162 8.59 2.54 3.27
C SER A 162 8.86 3.81 2.45
N ARG A 163 8.13 4.00 1.34
CA ARG A 163 8.27 5.16 0.45
C ARG A 163 7.90 6.45 1.16
N GLY A 164 6.77 6.52 1.86
CA GLY A 164 6.40 7.75 2.58
C GLY A 164 7.35 8.09 3.74
N LYS A 165 7.85 7.08 4.45
CA LYS A 165 8.86 7.29 5.50
C LYS A 165 10.18 7.83 4.92
N MET A 166 10.60 7.29 3.77
CA MET A 166 11.78 7.76 3.05
C MET A 166 11.60 9.19 2.56
N LEU A 167 10.46 9.53 1.93
CA LEU A 167 10.17 10.88 1.46
C LEU A 167 10.22 11.88 2.60
N LYS A 168 9.55 11.60 3.73
CA LYS A 168 9.58 12.47 4.91
C LYS A 168 11.01 12.65 5.45
N ARG A 169 11.75 11.54 5.60
CA ARG A 169 13.13 11.58 6.10
C ARG A 169 14.03 12.42 5.21
N MET A 170 13.92 12.26 3.89
CA MET A 170 14.70 13.04 2.94
C MET A 170 14.29 14.51 2.89
N PHE A 171 13.01 14.83 3.09
CA PHE A 171 12.56 16.21 3.20
C PHE A 171 13.17 16.92 4.43
N ASP A 172 13.25 16.20 5.55
CA ASP A 172 13.87 16.72 6.78
C ASP A 172 15.38 16.88 6.63
N LEU A 173 16.03 15.96 5.90
CA LEU A 173 17.47 15.94 5.68
C LEU A 173 17.91 16.64 4.37
N LYS A 174 17.02 17.36 3.69
CA LYS A 174 17.25 17.82 2.31
C LYS A 174 18.54 18.61 2.11
N GLU A 175 18.88 19.52 3.01
CA GLU A 175 20.10 20.34 2.93
C GLU A 175 21.37 19.47 3.04
N GLY A 176 21.37 18.55 4.01
CA GLY A 176 22.47 17.61 4.19
C GLY A 176 22.59 16.59 3.06
N GLY A 177 21.44 16.10 2.58
CA GLY A 177 21.35 15.17 1.45
C GLY A 177 21.87 15.80 0.15
N GLN A 178 21.51 17.05 -0.13
CA GLN A 178 22.01 17.81 -1.27
C GLN A 178 23.51 18.05 -1.16
N THR A 179 23.97 18.60 -0.03
CA THR A 179 25.40 18.90 0.20
C THR A 179 26.26 17.65 0.01
N PHE A 180 25.82 16.52 0.56
CA PHE A 180 26.53 15.25 0.42
C PHE A 180 26.53 14.75 -1.02
N ALA A 181 25.38 14.76 -1.70
CA ALA A 181 25.28 14.31 -3.10
C ALA A 181 26.16 15.17 -4.04
N GLU A 182 26.16 16.49 -3.86
CA GLU A 182 26.98 17.43 -4.63
C GLU A 182 28.47 17.24 -4.36
N GLY A 183 28.86 16.98 -3.10
CA GLY A 183 30.22 16.60 -2.73
C GLY A 183 30.70 15.29 -3.36
N LYS A 184 29.77 14.43 -3.81
CA LYS A 184 30.04 13.22 -4.61
C LYS A 184 29.88 13.43 -6.12
N GLY A 185 29.77 14.68 -6.57
CA GLY A 185 29.65 15.05 -7.98
C GLY A 185 28.26 14.84 -8.58
N LYS A 186 27.22 14.63 -7.76
CA LYS A 186 25.83 14.53 -8.21
C LYS A 186 25.08 15.82 -7.91
N ARG A 187 24.81 16.60 -8.95
CA ARG A 187 24.04 17.83 -8.84
C ARG A 187 22.56 17.54 -8.53
N VAL A 188 21.99 18.27 -7.58
CA VAL A 188 20.56 18.17 -7.18
C VAL A 188 19.95 19.56 -7.28
N ALA A 189 19.75 20.05 -8.51
CA ALA A 189 19.30 21.42 -8.74
C ALA A 189 17.86 21.65 -8.26
N GLU A 190 17.06 20.59 -8.22
CA GLU A 190 15.65 20.59 -7.84
C GLU A 190 15.41 21.05 -6.40
N PHE A 191 16.36 20.84 -5.48
CA PHE A 191 16.22 21.29 -4.09
C PHE A 191 16.36 22.82 -3.93
N ASN A 192 16.87 23.50 -4.96
CA ASN A 192 16.94 24.96 -5.02
C ASN A 192 15.78 25.58 -5.82
N ASP A 193 14.87 24.76 -6.36
CA ASP A 193 13.68 25.22 -7.08
C ASP A 193 12.50 25.30 -6.11
N ASP A 194 12.01 26.52 -5.88
CA ASP A 194 10.92 26.77 -4.91
C ASP A 194 9.62 26.05 -5.28
N GLU A 195 9.28 25.97 -6.57
CA GLU A 195 8.06 25.28 -7.02
C GLU A 195 8.19 23.77 -6.81
N TRP A 196 9.34 23.21 -7.18
CA TRP A 196 9.63 21.79 -6.98
C TRP A 196 9.64 21.44 -5.48
N MET A 197 10.18 22.31 -4.64
CA MET A 197 10.17 22.13 -3.19
C MET A 197 8.76 22.20 -2.59
N CYS A 198 7.85 23.01 -3.15
CA CYS A 198 6.43 22.96 -2.81
C CYS A 198 5.81 21.61 -3.17
N ASP A 199 6.09 21.10 -4.37
CA ASP A 199 5.58 19.79 -4.81
C ASP A 199 6.11 18.67 -3.92
N PHE A 200 7.40 18.69 -3.57
CA PHE A 200 7.97 17.72 -2.66
C PHE A 200 7.31 17.79 -1.27
N ALA A 201 7.11 18.99 -0.73
CA ALA A 201 6.41 19.19 0.54
C ALA A 201 4.98 18.63 0.52
N PHE A 202 4.20 18.93 -0.53
CA PHE A 202 2.85 18.42 -0.72
C PHE A 202 2.81 16.89 -0.79
N ILE A 203 3.69 16.28 -1.60
CA ILE A 203 3.77 14.82 -1.72
C ILE A 203 4.09 14.18 -0.36
N VAL A 204 4.98 14.77 0.43
CA VAL A 204 5.31 14.27 1.78
C VAL A 204 4.08 14.32 2.68
N ASP A 205 3.37 15.45 2.75
CA ASP A 205 2.17 15.59 3.57
C ASP A 205 1.09 14.55 3.20
N ILE A 206 0.79 14.40 1.91
CA ILE A 206 -0.24 13.43 1.47
C ILE A 206 0.20 11.98 1.70
N THR A 207 1.48 11.67 1.49
CA THR A 207 1.97 10.30 1.72
C THR A 207 1.99 9.94 3.22
N ILE A 208 2.16 10.91 4.13
CA ILE A 208 1.97 10.68 5.58
C ILE A 208 0.53 10.22 5.85
N HIS A 209 -0.45 10.95 5.34
CA HIS A 209 -1.87 10.61 5.52
C HIS A 209 -2.24 9.26 4.91
N LEU A 210 -1.72 8.95 3.71
CA LEU A 210 -1.90 7.66 3.05
C LEU A 210 -1.28 6.51 3.86
N ASN A 211 -0.08 6.71 4.41
CA ASN A 211 0.57 5.74 5.28
C ASN A 211 -0.21 5.49 6.58
N GLU A 212 -0.82 6.52 7.17
CA GLU A 212 -1.70 6.38 8.32
C GLU A 212 -2.92 5.52 7.99
N LEU A 213 -3.58 5.80 6.86
CA LEU A 213 -4.68 4.97 6.38
C LEU A 213 -4.23 3.53 6.18
N ASN A 214 -3.15 3.31 5.44
CA ASN A 214 -2.59 1.99 5.14
C ASN A 214 -2.31 1.18 6.42
N THR A 215 -1.76 1.83 7.45
CA THR A 215 -1.52 1.20 8.77
C THR A 215 -2.82 0.76 9.44
N ARG A 216 -3.90 1.54 9.31
CA ARG A 216 -5.22 1.18 9.84
C ARG A 216 -5.86 0.03 9.05
N LEU A 217 -5.72 0.03 7.72
CA LEU A 217 -6.23 -1.05 6.86
C LEU A 217 -5.53 -2.39 7.13
N HIS A 218 -4.24 -2.38 7.50
CA HIS A 218 -3.44 -3.55 7.86
C HIS A 218 -3.57 -4.00 9.32
N GLY A 219 -4.39 -3.33 10.14
CA GLY A 219 -4.49 -3.64 11.57
C GLY A 219 -4.91 -5.09 11.82
N LYS A 220 -4.23 -5.80 12.73
CA LYS A 220 -4.67 -7.13 13.16
C LYS A 220 -6.04 -7.02 13.85
N GLY A 221 -6.94 -7.96 13.53
CA GLY A 221 -8.27 -8.03 14.14
C GLY A 221 -9.25 -6.94 13.68
N GLN A 222 -8.96 -6.25 12.56
CA GLN A 222 -9.93 -5.34 11.97
C GLN A 222 -11.11 -6.11 11.36
N LEU A 223 -12.32 -5.66 11.67
CA LEU A 223 -13.53 -6.12 10.99
C LEU A 223 -13.74 -5.29 9.71
N ILE A 224 -14.44 -5.87 8.73
CA ILE A 224 -14.68 -5.23 7.43
C ILE A 224 -15.41 -3.88 7.56
N ASN A 225 -16.31 -3.75 8.54
CA ASN A 225 -17.00 -2.48 8.82
C ASN A 225 -16.03 -1.41 9.34
N SER A 226 -15.08 -1.78 10.20
CA SER A 226 -14.04 -0.85 10.67
C SER A 226 -13.16 -0.39 9.51
N THR A 227 -12.78 -1.31 8.62
CA THR A 227 -11.97 -0.97 7.45
C THR A 227 -12.72 -0.06 6.47
N SER A 228 -14.02 -0.31 6.26
CA SER A 228 -14.92 0.57 5.52
C SER A 228 -15.00 1.97 6.15
N ASP A 229 -15.16 2.04 7.47
CA ASP A 229 -15.19 3.30 8.22
C ASP A 229 -13.90 4.11 8.06
N HIS A 230 -12.73 3.47 8.10
CA HIS A 230 -11.45 4.16 7.88
C HIS A 230 -11.36 4.76 6.47
N VAL A 231 -11.81 4.03 5.44
CA VAL A 231 -11.79 4.52 4.06
C VAL A 231 -12.80 5.66 3.85
N GLU A 232 -14.02 5.54 4.36
CA GLU A 232 -15.01 6.62 4.26
C GLU A 232 -14.57 7.87 5.03
N ALA A 233 -13.99 7.71 6.21
CA ALA A 233 -13.39 8.82 6.95
C ALA A 233 -12.25 9.49 6.16
N PHE A 234 -11.42 8.71 5.45
CA PHE A 234 -10.37 9.26 4.60
C PHE A 234 -10.93 10.03 3.39
N LYS A 235 -11.97 9.51 2.75
CA LYS A 235 -12.67 10.20 1.66
C LYS A 235 -13.28 11.53 2.13
N MET A 236 -13.83 11.57 3.33
CA MET A 236 -14.30 12.81 3.95
C MET A 236 -13.17 13.81 4.21
N LYS A 237 -12.00 13.34 4.67
CA LYS A 237 -10.80 14.17 4.81
C LYS A 237 -10.37 14.76 3.47
N LEU A 238 -10.32 13.97 2.40
CA LEU A 238 -9.98 14.47 1.06
C LEU A 238 -10.93 15.58 0.60
N ARG A 239 -12.25 15.43 0.80
CA ARG A 239 -13.24 16.48 0.50
C ARG A 239 -13.00 17.75 1.32
N LEU A 240 -12.70 17.60 2.61
CA LEU A 240 -12.39 18.72 3.49
C LEU A 240 -11.13 19.45 3.01
N TRP A 241 -10.05 18.73 2.70
CA TRP A 241 -8.80 19.31 2.23
C TRP A 241 -8.96 19.99 0.87
N GLU A 242 -9.72 19.39 -0.04
CA GLU A 242 -10.06 20.00 -1.34
C GLU A 242 -10.74 21.36 -1.13
N SER A 243 -11.73 21.43 -0.24
CA SER A 243 -12.44 22.66 0.10
C SER A 243 -11.55 23.70 0.79
N GLN A 244 -10.69 23.27 1.70
CA GLN A 244 -9.76 24.15 2.40
C GLN A 244 -8.70 24.73 1.46
N LEU A 245 -8.11 23.90 0.60
CA LEU A 245 -7.15 24.33 -0.42
C LEU A 245 -7.78 25.33 -1.39
N LYS A 246 -9.03 25.14 -1.82
CA LYS A 246 -9.76 26.14 -2.64
C LYS A 246 -9.83 27.51 -1.94
N ASN A 247 -9.83 27.53 -0.62
CA ASN A 247 -9.84 28.74 0.22
C ASN A 247 -8.44 29.15 0.72
N ASN A 248 -7.36 28.63 0.12
CA ASN A 248 -5.97 28.87 0.53
C ASN A 248 -5.66 28.51 2.00
N ASN A 249 -6.37 27.52 2.54
CA ASN A 249 -6.14 26.98 3.89
C ASN A 249 -5.38 25.64 3.79
N PHE A 250 -4.20 25.59 4.41
CA PHE A 250 -3.26 24.46 4.36
C PHE A 250 -3.09 23.78 5.73
N VAL A 251 -4.03 23.95 6.66
CA VAL A 251 -3.91 23.47 8.06
C VAL A 251 -3.60 21.97 8.18
N HIS A 252 -4.08 21.16 7.23
CA HIS A 252 -3.85 19.71 7.20
C HIS A 252 -2.69 19.27 6.29
N ILE A 253 -1.99 20.25 5.69
CA ILE A 253 -0.85 20.06 4.79
C ILE A 253 0.29 20.99 5.29
N PRO A 254 0.78 20.74 6.52
CA PRO A 254 1.62 21.68 7.27
C PRO A 254 3.04 21.84 6.71
N ILE A 255 3.56 20.89 5.94
CA ILE A 255 4.88 21.02 5.30
C ILE A 255 4.74 21.98 4.11
N LEU A 256 3.74 21.80 3.25
CA LEU A 256 3.44 22.73 2.16
C LEU A 256 3.12 24.15 2.67
N LEU A 257 2.45 24.25 3.83
CA LEU A 257 2.15 25.54 4.47
C LEU A 257 3.41 26.39 4.71
N LYS A 258 4.59 25.77 4.83
CA LYS A 258 5.88 26.48 5.03
C LYS A 258 6.52 26.94 3.73
N CYS A 259 6.03 26.49 2.58
CA CYS A 259 6.61 26.84 1.29
C CYS A 259 6.07 28.20 0.79
N ASN A 260 6.97 28.97 0.19
CA ASN A 260 6.66 30.21 -0.52
C ASN A 260 6.25 29.88 -1.97
N GLY A 261 5.35 30.66 -2.58
CA GLY A 261 4.99 30.48 -4.00
C GLY A 261 4.07 29.29 -4.33
N ARG A 262 3.45 28.67 -3.31
CA ARG A 262 2.53 27.53 -3.48
C ARG A 262 1.33 27.86 -4.38
N ASP A 263 1.11 27.05 -5.41
CA ASP A 263 -0.10 27.10 -6.25
C ASP A 263 -1.20 26.24 -5.62
N SER A 264 -2.11 26.88 -4.89
CA SER A 264 -3.22 26.16 -4.26
C SER A 264 -4.10 25.41 -5.28
N GLN A 265 -4.28 25.98 -6.48
CA GLN A 265 -5.17 25.40 -7.48
C GLN A 265 -4.59 24.12 -8.10
N LYS A 266 -3.26 24.04 -8.24
CA LYS A 266 -2.55 22.81 -8.60
C LYS A 266 -2.84 21.68 -7.61
N TYR A 267 -2.70 21.95 -6.31
CA TYR A 267 -2.92 20.94 -5.27
C TYR A 267 -4.38 20.54 -5.10
N VAL A 268 -5.34 21.47 -5.31
CA VAL A 268 -6.77 21.15 -5.38
C VAL A 268 -7.05 20.08 -6.45
N ARG A 269 -6.47 20.23 -7.65
CA ARG A 269 -6.66 19.27 -8.75
C ARG A 269 -6.15 17.88 -8.35
N ILE A 270 -4.95 17.81 -7.77
CA ILE A 270 -4.35 16.53 -7.35
C ILE A 270 -5.20 15.86 -6.25
N ILE A 271 -5.70 16.61 -5.26
CA ILE A 271 -6.60 16.07 -4.24
C ILE A 271 -7.93 15.58 -4.84
N SER A 272 -8.47 16.30 -5.82
CA SER A 272 -9.70 15.88 -6.52
C SER A 272 -9.49 14.56 -7.27
N GLU A 273 -8.40 14.45 -8.03
CA GLU A 273 -8.03 13.21 -8.74
C GLU A 273 -7.85 12.04 -7.76
N LEU A 274 -7.17 12.26 -6.63
CA LEU A 274 -7.02 11.25 -5.59
C LEU A 274 -8.37 10.84 -4.99
N ARG A 275 -9.25 11.80 -4.69
CA ARG A 275 -10.59 11.54 -4.17
C ARG A 275 -11.41 10.70 -5.13
N GLU A 276 -11.36 11.01 -6.43
CA GLU A 276 -12.08 10.28 -7.49
C GLU A 276 -11.58 8.84 -7.63
N GLU A 277 -10.27 8.62 -7.52
CA GLU A 277 -9.71 7.26 -7.47
C GLU A 277 -10.21 6.50 -6.23
N PHE A 278 -10.24 7.13 -5.06
CA PHE A 278 -10.80 6.51 -3.85
C PHE A 278 -12.29 6.18 -4.00
N ASP A 279 -13.07 7.13 -4.55
CA ASP A 279 -14.48 6.92 -4.84
C ASP A 279 -14.63 5.71 -5.79
N THR A 280 -13.85 5.62 -6.87
CA THR A 280 -13.95 4.54 -7.88
C THR A 280 -13.51 3.18 -7.37
N ARG A 281 -12.37 3.11 -6.68
CA ARG A 281 -11.73 1.83 -6.30
C ARG A 281 -12.36 1.16 -5.09
N PHE A 282 -12.94 1.95 -4.19
CA PHE A 282 -13.57 1.43 -2.97
C PHE A 282 -15.10 1.31 -3.07
N GLN A 283 -15.65 1.24 -4.29
CA GLN A 283 -17.09 1.01 -4.52
C GLN A 283 -17.58 -0.32 -3.91
N VAL A 284 -16.69 -1.30 -3.72
CA VAL A 284 -17.01 -2.59 -3.08
C VAL A 284 -17.62 -2.41 -1.69
N PHE A 285 -17.30 -1.35 -0.95
CA PHE A 285 -17.94 -1.11 0.34
C PHE A 285 -19.43 -0.79 0.23
N LYS A 286 -19.90 -0.33 -0.94
CA LYS A 286 -21.34 -0.13 -1.18
C LYS A 286 -22.11 -1.44 -1.25
N THR A 287 -21.50 -2.50 -1.79
CA THR A 287 -22.13 -3.83 -1.81
C THR A 287 -22.12 -4.51 -0.44
N LEU A 288 -21.27 -4.02 0.46
CA LEU A 288 -21.12 -4.52 1.83
C LEU A 288 -21.94 -3.76 2.88
N VAL A 289 -22.75 -2.78 2.48
CA VAL A 289 -23.53 -1.95 3.43
C VAL A 289 -24.38 -2.83 4.35
N SER A 290 -25.10 -3.80 3.81
CA SER A 290 -25.96 -4.69 4.60
C SER A 290 -25.17 -5.51 5.62
N VAL A 291 -24.00 -6.04 5.22
CA VAL A 291 -23.10 -6.79 6.12
C VAL A 291 -22.54 -5.87 7.20
N CYS A 292 -22.10 -4.67 6.82
CA CYS A 292 -21.58 -3.69 7.77
C CYS A 292 -22.65 -3.22 8.76
N LEU A 293 -23.91 -3.09 8.33
CA LEU A 293 -25.03 -2.74 9.21
C LEU A 293 -25.29 -3.82 10.25
N ILE A 294 -25.33 -5.09 9.84
CA ILE A 294 -25.47 -6.23 10.77
C ILE A 294 -24.32 -6.25 11.78
N LEU A 295 -23.07 -6.02 11.33
CA LEU A 295 -21.92 -6.00 12.24
C LEU A 295 -21.91 -4.80 13.18
N ARG A 296 -22.44 -3.65 12.75
CA ARG A 296 -22.58 -2.44 13.59
C ARG A 296 -23.70 -2.60 14.60
N SER A 297 -24.77 -3.29 14.24
CA SER A 297 -25.98 -3.41 15.05
C SER A 297 -26.64 -4.78 14.85
N PRO A 298 -26.10 -5.85 15.45
CA PRO A 298 -26.52 -7.23 15.18
C PRO A 298 -27.93 -7.57 15.71
N PHE A 299 -28.55 -6.67 16.47
CA PHE A 299 -29.83 -6.88 17.14
C PHE A 299 -30.90 -5.83 16.79
N VAL A 300 -30.66 -5.00 15.78
CA VAL A 300 -31.63 -3.99 15.30
C VAL A 300 -32.26 -4.44 14.00
#